data_AF-A0AAC9IDR7-F1
#
_entry.id   AF-A0AAC9IDR7-F1
#
_cell.length_a   1.000
_cell.length_b   1.000
_cell.length_c   1.000
_cell.angle_alpha   90.00
_cell.angle_beta   90.00
_cell.angle_gamma   90.00
#
_symmetry.space_group_name_H-M   'P 1'
#
loop_
_entity.id
_entity.type
_entity.pdbx_description
1 polymer ?
#
loop_
_entity_poly.entity_id
_entity_poly.type
_entity_poly.pdbx_seq_one_letter_code
_entity_poly.pdbx_strand_id
1 'polypeptide(L)'
;MVTFKLTRIDMTRLLYSLKGEGDLTPLQLLNLSVKNDKDHEYDELKIPPFFEKLERRKQKAEHGLSTNEIVELGNLCELTSLKSTAIQNWIKRDIKDMIGHPELGKKYSIDQVVILLIVRDLKSVFDFDTIRMILSALFNTITDRSDDIISPIRFYEAYAHVLDFIYHHTHFPLKETNLREMTEEQTDKLREEFTELTKNQWQLIKGIISSTVFSVFTSHLQSTAQEMMFNTLQLKKA
;
A
#
# COMPACT_ATOMS: atom_id res chain seq x y z
N MET A 1 0.86 2.65 -23.40
CA MET A 1 0.38 1.33 -22.98
C MET A 1 -0.08 1.47 -21.55
N VAL A 2 -1.36 1.22 -21.30
CA VAL A 2 -1.93 1.26 -19.95
C VAL A 2 -1.51 -0.03 -19.26
N THR A 3 -0.86 0.09 -18.10
CA THR A 3 -0.45 -1.07 -17.31
C THR A 3 -1.56 -1.34 -16.32
N PHE A 4 -2.06 -2.59 -16.26
CA PHE A 4 -2.99 -3.04 -15.23
C PHE A 4 -2.55 -2.63 -13.83
N LYS A 5 -3.52 -2.21 -13.02
CA LYS A 5 -3.34 -1.82 -11.63
C LYS A 5 -4.28 -2.60 -10.74
N LEU A 6 -3.76 -3.10 -9.64
CA LEU A 6 -4.54 -3.69 -8.57
C LEU A 6 -5.18 -2.58 -7.74
N THR A 7 -6.46 -2.78 -7.39
CA THR A 7 -7.04 -2.01 -6.29
C THR A 7 -6.24 -2.27 -5.02
N ARG A 8 -6.31 -1.36 -4.05
CA ARG A 8 -5.64 -1.61 -2.76
C ARG A 8 -6.19 -2.84 -2.04
N ILE A 9 -7.47 -3.15 -2.20
CA ILE A 9 -8.09 -4.35 -1.66
C ILE A 9 -7.44 -5.61 -2.25
N ASP A 10 -7.25 -5.64 -3.57
CA ASP A 10 -6.60 -6.77 -4.22
C ASP A 10 -5.11 -6.85 -3.87
N MET A 11 -4.44 -5.70 -3.69
CA MET A 11 -3.08 -5.67 -3.17
C MET A 11 -2.98 -6.26 -1.75
N THR A 12 -3.93 -5.95 -0.86
CA THR A 12 -3.99 -6.55 0.49
C THR A 12 -4.12 -8.07 0.43
N ARG A 13 -5.03 -8.60 -0.39
CA ARG A 13 -5.18 -10.06 -0.59
C ARG A 13 -3.89 -10.69 -1.08
N LEU A 14 -3.22 -10.02 -2.03
CA LEU A 14 -1.94 -10.45 -2.56
C LEU A 14 -0.85 -10.47 -1.48
N LEU A 15 -0.81 -9.47 -0.60
CA LEU A 15 0.12 -9.42 0.53
C LEU A 15 -0.12 -10.57 1.52
N TYR A 16 -1.36 -10.88 1.88
CA TYR A 16 -1.67 -12.04 2.75
C TYR A 16 -1.25 -13.35 2.09
N SER A 17 -1.51 -13.52 0.78
CA SER A 17 -1.05 -14.68 0.02
C SER A 17 0.47 -14.81 0.01
N LEU A 18 1.20 -13.71 -0.20
CA LEU A 18 2.66 -13.66 -0.11
C LEU A 18 3.17 -13.96 1.30
N LYS A 19 2.41 -13.59 2.34
CA LYS A 19 2.71 -13.91 3.75
C LYS A 19 2.50 -15.40 4.08
N GLY A 20 1.81 -16.14 3.19
CA GLY A 20 1.43 -17.53 3.42
C GLY A 20 0.10 -17.67 4.19
N GLU A 21 -0.61 -16.56 4.40
CA GLU A 21 -1.86 -16.46 5.16
C GLU A 21 -3.10 -16.41 4.23
N GLY A 22 -2.94 -16.70 2.94
CA GLY A 22 -4.03 -16.71 1.95
C GLY A 22 -4.49 -18.09 1.50
N ASP A 23 -5.73 -18.17 1.04
CA ASP A 23 -6.30 -19.39 0.44
C ASP A 23 -5.85 -19.61 -1.01
N LEU A 24 -5.56 -18.52 -1.72
CA LEU A 24 -5.15 -18.51 -3.13
C LEU A 24 -3.67 -18.16 -3.26
N THR A 25 -3.03 -18.66 -4.32
CA THR A 25 -1.65 -18.27 -4.66
C THR A 25 -1.58 -16.83 -5.16
N PRO A 26 -0.40 -16.18 -5.10
CA PRO A 26 -0.24 -14.83 -5.62
C PRO A 26 -0.65 -14.70 -7.09
N LEU A 27 -0.32 -15.68 -7.94
CA LEU A 27 -0.70 -15.64 -9.35
C LEU A 27 -2.20 -15.88 -9.55
N GLN A 28 -2.82 -16.76 -8.76
CA GLN A 28 -4.27 -16.94 -8.82
C GLN A 28 -5.02 -15.64 -8.51
N LEU A 29 -4.57 -14.89 -7.49
CA LEU A 29 -5.15 -13.58 -7.16
C LEU A 29 -4.96 -12.57 -8.30
N LEU A 30 -3.74 -12.47 -8.85
CA LEU A 30 -3.47 -11.61 -10.01
C LEU A 30 -4.40 -11.95 -11.18
N ASN A 31 -4.56 -13.25 -11.49
CA ASN A 31 -5.43 -13.71 -12.57
C ASN A 31 -6.91 -13.37 -12.33
N LEU A 32 -7.37 -13.42 -11.08
CA LEU A 32 -8.74 -13.03 -10.72
C LEU A 32 -8.95 -11.52 -10.86
N SER A 33 -8.02 -10.71 -10.36
CA SER A 33 -8.10 -9.25 -10.46
C SER A 33 -8.09 -8.79 -11.91
N VAL A 34 -7.27 -9.43 -12.76
CA VAL A 34 -7.26 -9.15 -14.20
C VAL A 34 -8.59 -9.53 -14.87
N LYS A 35 -9.16 -10.70 -14.56
CA LYS A 35 -10.45 -11.11 -15.13
C LYS A 35 -11.61 -10.17 -14.77
N ASN A 36 -11.50 -9.50 -13.62
CA ASN A 36 -12.49 -8.53 -13.17
C ASN A 36 -12.29 -7.14 -13.80
N ASP A 37 -11.10 -6.85 -14.33
CA ASP A 37 -10.81 -5.65 -15.10
C ASP A 37 -11.39 -5.80 -16.52
N LYS A 38 -12.48 -5.09 -16.79
CA LYS A 38 -13.20 -5.16 -18.08
C LYS A 38 -12.50 -4.39 -19.19
N ASP A 39 -11.50 -3.58 -18.86
CA ASP A 39 -10.87 -2.64 -19.80
C ASP A 39 -9.56 -3.18 -20.40
N HIS A 40 -9.04 -4.31 -19.89
CA HIS A 40 -7.75 -4.87 -20.32
C HIS A 40 -7.83 -6.38 -20.60
N GLU A 41 -7.34 -6.82 -21.76
CA GLU A 41 -7.15 -8.25 -22.05
C GLU A 41 -5.86 -8.78 -21.37
N TYR A 42 -5.93 -10.01 -20.85
CA TYR A 42 -4.86 -10.66 -20.08
C TYR A 42 -3.48 -10.66 -20.80
N ASP A 43 -3.48 -10.85 -22.12
CA ASP A 43 -2.25 -10.97 -22.93
C ASP A 43 -1.49 -9.65 -23.11
N GLU A 44 -2.08 -8.49 -22.78
CA GLU A 44 -1.41 -7.18 -22.86
C GLU A 44 -0.70 -6.80 -21.55
N LEU A 45 -0.84 -7.61 -20.49
CA LEU A 45 -0.43 -7.23 -19.14
C LEU A 45 0.97 -7.70 -18.78
N LYS A 46 1.80 -6.74 -18.35
CA LYS A 46 3.14 -7.01 -17.82
C LYS A 46 3.06 -7.44 -16.36
N ILE A 47 2.75 -8.72 -16.11
CA ILE A 47 2.91 -9.33 -14.79
C ILE A 47 4.42 -9.40 -14.47
N PRO A 48 4.86 -8.92 -13.28
CA PRO A 48 6.26 -9.03 -12.89
C PRO A 48 6.74 -10.49 -12.86
N PRO A 49 7.89 -10.79 -13.47
CA PRO A 49 8.34 -12.17 -13.67
C PRO A 49 8.70 -12.89 -12.36
N PHE A 50 8.80 -12.17 -11.23
CA PHE A 50 9.05 -12.81 -9.95
C PHE A 50 7.84 -13.65 -9.48
N PHE A 51 6.61 -13.31 -9.86
CA PHE A 51 5.42 -14.09 -9.48
C PHE A 51 5.44 -15.52 -10.03
N GLU A 52 5.91 -15.72 -11.26
CA GLU A 52 6.08 -17.06 -11.85
C GLU A 52 7.08 -17.93 -11.06
N LYS A 53 8.10 -17.31 -10.46
CA LYS A 53 9.08 -18.01 -9.63
C LYS A 53 8.51 -18.41 -8.27
N LEU A 54 7.53 -17.65 -7.75
CA LEU A 54 6.86 -17.95 -6.49
C LEU A 54 5.98 -19.20 -6.62
N GLU A 55 5.22 -19.33 -7.71
CA GLU A 55 4.34 -20.49 -7.95
C GLU A 55 5.06 -21.84 -7.98
N ARG A 56 6.33 -21.86 -8.41
CA ARG A 56 7.13 -23.08 -8.48
C ARG A 56 7.47 -23.64 -7.09
N ARG A 57 7.32 -22.84 -6.03
CA ARG A 57 7.58 -23.23 -4.65
C ARG A 57 6.28 -23.70 -4.00
N LYS A 58 6.11 -25.02 -3.89
CA LYS A 58 4.88 -25.68 -3.35
C LYS A 58 4.62 -25.47 -1.85
N GLN A 59 5.37 -24.61 -1.16
CA GLN A 59 5.25 -24.43 0.30
C GLN A 59 4.45 -23.18 0.64
N LYS A 60 3.46 -23.32 1.53
CA LYS A 60 2.79 -22.21 2.23
C LYS A 60 3.75 -21.61 3.27
N ALA A 61 4.83 -21.01 2.81
CA ALA A 61 5.76 -20.26 3.64
C ALA A 61 5.74 -18.79 3.20
N GLU A 62 6.07 -17.89 4.11
CA GLU A 62 6.20 -16.48 3.79
C GLU A 62 7.27 -16.25 2.70
N HIS A 63 6.94 -15.41 1.72
CA HIS A 63 7.80 -15.08 0.59
C HIS A 63 8.37 -13.68 0.74
N GLY A 64 9.58 -13.59 1.29
CA GLY A 64 10.29 -12.31 1.35
C GLY A 64 10.56 -11.72 -0.04
N LEU A 65 10.66 -10.39 -0.11
CA LEU A 65 10.93 -9.64 -1.35
C LEU A 65 12.26 -8.88 -1.30
N SER A 66 12.96 -8.85 -2.43
CA SER A 66 14.10 -7.96 -2.65
C SER A 66 13.63 -6.53 -2.96
N THR A 67 14.52 -5.55 -2.85
CA THR A 67 14.18 -4.14 -3.15
C THR A 67 13.57 -3.94 -4.54
N ASN A 68 14.02 -4.66 -5.57
CA ASN A 68 13.45 -4.55 -6.91
C ASN A 68 12.04 -5.15 -6.98
N GLU A 69 11.84 -6.33 -6.37
CA GLU A 69 10.52 -6.99 -6.30
C GLU A 69 9.52 -6.12 -5.52
N ILE A 70 9.96 -5.40 -4.47
CA ILE A 70 9.13 -4.43 -3.72
C ILE A 70 8.69 -3.28 -4.62
N VAL A 71 9.59 -2.75 -5.44
CA VAL A 71 9.29 -1.66 -6.38
C VAL A 71 8.32 -2.14 -7.46
N GLU A 72 8.53 -3.33 -8.02
CA GLU A 72 7.62 -3.94 -9.00
C GLU A 72 6.23 -4.18 -8.39
N LEU A 73 6.16 -4.77 -7.19
CA LEU A 73 4.92 -4.98 -6.45
C LEU A 73 4.19 -3.66 -6.16
N GLY A 74 4.89 -2.69 -5.58
CA GLY A 74 4.28 -1.39 -5.27
C GLY A 74 3.71 -0.72 -6.51
N ASN A 75 4.43 -0.76 -7.63
CA ASN A 75 3.98 -0.20 -8.89
C ASN A 75 2.85 -1.00 -9.57
N LEU A 76 2.46 -2.18 -9.07
CA LEU A 76 1.20 -2.82 -9.48
C LEU A 76 -0.01 -2.23 -8.76
N CYS A 77 0.16 -1.60 -7.60
CA CYS A 77 -0.95 -0.98 -6.89
C CYS A 77 -1.41 0.29 -7.61
N GLU A 78 -2.72 0.52 -7.65
CA GLU A 78 -3.31 1.76 -8.12
C GLU A 78 -2.90 2.95 -7.25
N LEU A 79 -3.04 4.15 -7.84
CA LEU A 79 -2.64 5.40 -7.21
C LEU A 79 -1.17 5.40 -6.74
N THR A 80 -0.44 4.39 -7.27
CA THR A 80 0.88 3.75 -7.13
C THR A 80 2.07 4.27 -7.95
N SER A 81 3.00 5.06 -7.41
CA SER A 81 4.30 5.28 -8.06
C SER A 81 5.45 5.16 -7.06
N LEU A 82 6.34 4.21 -7.31
CA LEU A 82 7.47 3.89 -6.44
C LEU A 82 8.77 3.79 -7.24
N LYS A 83 9.81 4.48 -6.79
CA LYS A 83 11.13 4.48 -7.45
C LYS A 83 12.13 3.66 -6.64
N SER A 84 12.95 2.88 -7.31
CA SER A 84 14.01 2.07 -6.67
C SER A 84 14.97 2.92 -5.84
N THR A 85 15.37 4.09 -6.34
CA THR A 85 16.24 5.02 -5.59
C THR A 85 15.60 5.54 -4.32
N ALA A 86 14.28 5.77 -4.32
CA ALA A 86 13.54 6.20 -3.13
C ALA A 86 13.56 5.09 -2.07
N ILE A 87 13.17 3.87 -2.41
CA ILE A 87 13.18 2.73 -1.48
C ILE A 87 14.57 2.49 -0.89
N GLN A 88 15.62 2.55 -1.72
CA GLN A 88 16.98 2.37 -1.24
C GLN A 88 17.39 3.46 -0.23
N ASN A 89 17.03 4.72 -0.47
CA ASN A 89 17.30 5.82 0.46
C ASN A 89 16.53 5.64 1.77
N TRP A 90 15.26 5.23 1.68
CA TRP A 90 14.41 5.00 2.85
C TRP A 90 14.98 3.93 3.76
N ILE A 91 15.31 2.77 3.20
CA ILE A 91 15.87 1.64 3.93
C ILE A 91 17.24 1.99 4.53
N LYS A 92 18.10 2.71 3.79
CA LYS A 92 19.48 2.98 4.25
C LYS A 92 19.58 4.13 5.23
N ARG A 93 18.63 5.09 5.20
CA ARG A 93 18.75 6.35 5.93
C ARG A 93 17.44 6.81 6.54
N ASP A 94 16.39 6.95 5.73
CA ASP A 94 15.25 7.79 6.16
C ASP A 94 14.32 7.08 7.17
N ILE A 95 14.19 5.75 7.12
CA ILE A 95 13.38 4.95 8.05
C ILE A 95 14.12 3.68 8.50
N LYS A 96 15.46 3.70 8.44
CA LYS A 96 16.32 2.54 8.72
C LYS A 96 15.95 1.85 10.04
N ASP A 97 15.72 2.64 11.08
CA ASP A 97 15.40 2.16 12.43
C ASP A 97 13.93 1.74 12.61
N MET A 98 13.11 1.78 11.55
CA MET A 98 11.74 1.27 11.52
C MET A 98 11.59 -0.01 10.68
N ILE A 99 12.46 -0.20 9.68
CA ILE A 99 12.48 -1.38 8.81
C ILE A 99 13.47 -2.43 9.32
N GLY A 100 14.65 -2.03 9.76
CA GLY A 100 15.71 -2.97 10.16
C GLY A 100 16.36 -3.70 8.98
N HIS A 101 17.05 -4.79 9.30
CA HIS A 101 17.68 -5.67 8.31
C HIS A 101 16.66 -6.64 7.72
N PRO A 102 16.88 -7.15 6.49
CA PRO A 102 16.00 -8.17 5.90
C PRO A 102 15.81 -9.37 6.84
N GLU A 103 14.55 -9.75 7.09
CA GLU A 103 14.22 -10.82 8.04
C GLU A 103 14.22 -12.23 7.41
N LEU A 104 14.08 -12.33 6.09
CA LEU A 104 14.07 -13.59 5.34
C LEU A 104 15.36 -13.74 4.52
N GLY A 105 16.48 -13.81 5.25
CA GLY A 105 17.82 -13.94 4.70
C GLY A 105 18.29 -12.65 4.03
N LYS A 106 18.23 -12.57 2.69
CA LYS A 106 18.56 -11.35 1.92
C LYS A 106 17.33 -10.59 1.46
N LYS A 107 16.15 -10.99 1.90
CA LYS A 107 14.85 -10.46 1.47
C LYS A 107 14.05 -9.96 2.67
N TYR A 108 13.26 -8.92 2.44
CA TYR A 108 12.42 -8.31 3.46
C TYR A 108 11.14 -9.14 3.65
N SER A 109 10.71 -9.33 4.90
CA SER A 109 9.42 -9.96 5.22
C SER A 109 8.26 -9.13 4.67
N ILE A 110 7.08 -9.73 4.55
CA ILE A 110 5.91 -9.03 4.02
C ILE A 110 5.52 -7.86 4.93
N ASP A 111 5.65 -7.98 6.25
CA ASP A 111 5.41 -6.85 7.15
C ASP A 111 6.37 -5.69 6.87
N GLN A 112 7.68 -5.96 6.63
CA GLN A 112 8.63 -4.93 6.19
C GLN A 112 8.24 -4.30 4.84
N VAL A 113 7.75 -5.11 3.89
CA VAL A 113 7.23 -4.63 2.60
C VAL A 113 6.03 -3.72 2.80
N VAL A 114 5.07 -4.10 3.65
CA VAL A 114 3.88 -3.31 3.91
C VAL A 114 4.23 -1.97 4.54
N ILE A 115 5.17 -1.92 5.50
CA ILE A 115 5.65 -0.66 6.07
C ILE A 115 6.21 0.26 4.98
N LEU A 116 6.96 -0.27 4.01
CA LEU A 116 7.47 0.54 2.90
C LEU A 116 6.35 1.09 2.00
N LEU A 117 5.27 0.33 1.79
CA LEU A 117 4.09 0.81 1.06
C LEU A 117 3.35 1.91 1.83
N ILE A 118 3.20 1.76 3.15
CA ILE A 118 2.61 2.79 4.03
C ILE A 118 3.46 4.06 4.01
N VAL A 119 4.79 3.95 4.11
CA VAL A 119 5.71 5.11 4.05
C VAL A 119 5.54 5.84 2.74
N ARG A 120 5.49 5.12 1.63
CA ARG A 120 5.22 5.69 0.32
C ARG A 120 3.92 6.50 0.33
N ASP A 121 2.88 5.99 0.97
CA ASP A 121 1.56 6.61 0.98
C ASP A 121 1.50 7.88 1.82
N LEU A 122 2.24 7.90 2.93
CA LEU A 122 2.38 9.06 3.80
C LEU A 122 3.31 10.14 3.21
N LYS A 123 4.30 9.74 2.39
CA LYS A 123 5.40 10.63 1.99
C LYS A 123 5.00 11.83 1.13
N SER A 124 3.84 11.80 0.49
CA SER A 124 3.31 12.94 -0.28
C SER A 124 2.97 14.14 0.60
N VAL A 125 2.53 13.91 1.83
CA VAL A 125 2.10 14.97 2.76
C VAL A 125 3.07 15.13 3.93
N PHE A 126 3.63 14.03 4.43
CA PHE A 126 4.42 14.03 5.67
C PHE A 126 5.93 13.95 5.41
N ASP A 127 6.71 14.57 6.29
CA ASP A 127 8.16 14.38 6.37
C ASP A 127 8.53 13.09 7.10
N PHE A 128 9.81 12.69 7.06
CA PHE A 128 10.22 11.43 7.66
C PHE A 128 10.14 11.42 9.18
N ASP A 129 10.30 12.57 9.84
CA ASP A 129 10.19 12.63 11.30
C ASP A 129 8.74 12.35 11.72
N THR A 130 7.78 12.97 11.04
CA THR A 130 6.34 12.72 11.23
C THR A 130 5.99 11.27 10.87
N ILE A 131 6.51 10.73 9.77
CA ILE A 131 6.27 9.33 9.38
C ILE A 131 6.80 8.37 10.43
N ARG A 132 8.00 8.59 10.97
CA ARG A 132 8.55 7.77 12.06
C ARG A 132 7.65 7.80 13.28
N MET A 133 7.17 8.98 13.69
CA MET A 133 6.22 9.11 14.79
C MET A 133 4.92 8.33 14.55
N ILE A 134 4.37 8.40 13.32
CA ILE A 134 3.17 7.64 12.93
C ILE A 134 3.44 6.14 13.02
N LEU A 135 4.54 5.66 12.43
CA LEU A 135 4.88 4.24 12.42
C LEU A 135 5.14 3.70 13.82
N SER A 136 5.88 4.43 14.67
CA SER A 136 6.10 4.03 16.06
C SER A 136 4.81 4.04 16.89
N ALA A 137 3.87 4.93 16.57
CA ALA A 137 2.58 4.96 17.23
C ALA A 137 1.67 3.77 16.85
N LEU A 138 1.89 3.14 15.68
CA LEU A 138 1.13 1.98 15.21
C LEU A 138 1.81 0.63 15.55
N PHE A 139 3.10 0.54 15.26
CA PHE A 139 3.88 -0.71 15.18
C PHE A 139 5.01 -0.77 16.21
N ASN A 140 4.90 0.03 17.28
CA ASN A 140 5.88 0.17 18.36
C ASN A 140 7.36 0.03 17.94
N THR A 141 8.06 -1.04 18.34
CA THR A 141 9.51 -1.23 18.07
C THR A 141 9.80 -2.41 17.15
N ILE A 142 10.89 -2.34 16.35
CA ILE A 142 11.21 -3.44 15.40
C ILE A 142 11.52 -4.76 16.12
N THR A 143 12.19 -4.68 17.27
CA THR A 143 12.75 -5.85 17.96
C THR A 143 11.71 -6.65 18.71
N ASP A 144 10.54 -6.06 18.95
CA ASP A 144 9.39 -6.72 19.56
C ASP A 144 8.13 -6.16 18.90
N ARG A 145 7.49 -6.98 18.06
CA ARG A 145 6.21 -6.67 17.41
C ARG A 145 5.03 -7.28 18.16
N SER A 146 5.27 -7.98 19.27
CA SER A 146 4.20 -8.62 20.06
C SER A 146 3.35 -7.60 20.82
N ASP A 147 3.83 -6.36 20.92
CA ASP A 147 3.15 -5.23 21.52
C ASP A 147 2.65 -4.19 20.49
N ASP A 148 2.69 -4.53 19.19
CA ASP A 148 2.08 -3.74 18.12
C ASP A 148 0.60 -3.53 18.43
N ILE A 149 0.11 -2.29 18.28
CA ILE A 149 -1.32 -2.00 18.43
C ILE A 149 -2.10 -2.67 17.29
N ILE A 150 -1.51 -2.70 16.10
CA ILE A 150 -2.10 -3.28 14.88
C ILE A 150 -0.96 -3.77 13.99
N SER A 151 -1.10 -4.94 13.35
CA SER A 151 -0.08 -5.40 12.40
C SER A 151 -0.01 -4.50 11.15
N PRO A 152 1.16 -4.39 10.48
CA PRO A 152 1.29 -3.58 9.27
C PRO A 152 0.27 -3.91 8.19
N ILE A 153 0.04 -5.20 7.92
CA ILE A 153 -0.93 -5.64 6.91
C ILE A 153 -2.38 -5.30 7.28
N ARG A 154 -2.78 -5.44 8.55
CA ARG A 154 -4.12 -5.04 9.02
C ARG A 154 -4.32 -3.53 8.94
N PHE A 155 -3.29 -2.73 9.22
CA PHE A 155 -3.38 -1.28 9.04
C PHE A 155 -3.50 -0.89 7.56
N TYR A 156 -2.72 -1.53 6.68
CA TYR A 156 -2.80 -1.35 5.24
C TYR A 156 -4.19 -1.69 4.69
N GLU A 157 -4.74 -2.82 5.13
CA GLU A 157 -6.10 -3.26 4.81
C GLU A 157 -7.16 -2.26 5.26
N ALA A 158 -7.06 -1.78 6.51
CA ALA A 158 -8.03 -0.86 7.08
C ALA A 158 -8.20 0.41 6.24
N TYR A 159 -7.10 1.11 5.89
CA TYR A 159 -7.24 2.28 5.02
C TYR A 159 -7.55 1.91 3.57
N ALA A 160 -7.21 0.70 3.10
CA ALA A 160 -7.57 0.25 1.77
C ALA A 160 -9.09 0.17 1.61
N HIS A 161 -9.82 -0.30 2.62
CA HIS A 161 -11.29 -0.30 2.63
C HIS A 161 -11.89 1.10 2.57
N VAL A 162 -11.36 2.04 3.36
CA VAL A 162 -11.83 3.43 3.33
C VAL A 162 -11.54 4.07 1.97
N LEU A 163 -10.33 3.85 1.43
CA LEU A 163 -9.95 4.38 0.13
C LEU A 163 -10.80 3.80 -1.00
N ASP A 164 -11.06 2.49 -0.98
CA ASP A 164 -11.85 1.80 -2.01
C ASP A 164 -13.29 2.29 -2.02
N PHE A 165 -13.90 2.49 -0.85
CA PHE A 165 -15.22 3.12 -0.76
C PHE A 165 -15.19 4.50 -1.40
N ILE A 166 -14.25 5.36 -1.03
CA ILE A 166 -14.21 6.74 -1.51
C ILE A 166 -13.89 6.79 -3.01
N TYR A 167 -12.88 6.06 -3.47
CA TYR A 167 -12.36 6.18 -4.83
C TYR A 167 -13.26 5.48 -5.86
N HIS A 168 -13.79 4.30 -5.53
CA HIS A 168 -14.57 3.49 -6.47
C HIS A 168 -16.09 3.58 -6.29
N HIS A 169 -16.57 3.91 -5.08
CA HIS A 169 -17.99 3.85 -4.75
C HIS A 169 -18.64 5.23 -4.52
N THR A 170 -17.91 6.33 -4.77
CA THR A 170 -18.45 7.69 -4.68
C THR A 170 -18.42 8.40 -6.01
N HIS A 171 -19.43 9.26 -6.25
CA HIS A 171 -19.48 10.09 -7.44
C HIS A 171 -18.64 11.37 -7.24
N PHE A 172 -17.56 11.51 -8.01
CA PHE A 172 -16.80 12.75 -8.10
C PHE A 172 -17.51 13.76 -9.03
N PRO A 173 -17.46 15.08 -8.73
CA PRO A 173 -16.61 15.75 -7.73
C PRO A 173 -17.21 15.82 -6.32
N LEU A 174 -16.37 15.59 -5.30
CA LEU A 174 -16.71 15.81 -3.90
C LEU A 174 -16.17 17.17 -3.41
N LYS A 175 -16.97 17.88 -2.59
CA LYS A 175 -16.44 19.01 -1.80
C LYS A 175 -15.51 18.46 -0.71
N GLU A 176 -14.50 19.24 -0.32
CA GLU A 176 -13.54 18.84 0.73
C GLU A 176 -14.23 18.43 2.04
N THR A 177 -15.25 19.19 2.47
CA THR A 177 -16.05 18.87 3.67
C THR A 177 -16.71 17.50 3.56
N ASN A 178 -17.30 17.19 2.41
CA ASN A 178 -17.95 15.90 2.17
C ASN A 178 -16.92 14.77 2.19
N LEU A 179 -15.75 14.98 1.58
CA LEU A 179 -14.69 13.98 1.55
C LEU A 179 -14.17 13.66 2.97
N ARG A 180 -14.02 14.69 3.83
CA ARG A 180 -13.66 14.51 5.24
C ARG A 180 -14.73 13.73 6.01
N GLU A 181 -15.98 14.18 5.95
CA GLU A 181 -17.09 13.53 6.66
C GLU A 181 -17.24 12.07 6.22
N MET A 182 -17.19 11.80 4.92
CA MET A 182 -17.25 10.43 4.38
C MET A 182 -16.06 9.59 4.83
N THR A 183 -14.85 10.13 4.81
CA THR A 183 -13.66 9.40 5.30
C THR A 183 -13.79 9.05 6.77
N GLU A 184 -14.23 10.00 7.59
CA GLU A 184 -14.42 9.79 9.03
C GLU A 184 -15.52 8.77 9.32
N GLU A 185 -16.66 8.84 8.61
CA GLU A 185 -17.78 7.90 8.73
C GLU A 185 -17.36 6.47 8.33
N GLN A 186 -16.68 6.32 7.20
CA GLN A 186 -16.21 4.99 6.76
C GLN A 186 -15.12 4.44 7.66
N THR A 187 -14.23 5.29 8.17
CA THR A 187 -13.24 4.85 9.15
C THR A 187 -13.90 4.42 10.46
N ASP A 188 -14.94 5.11 10.92
CA ASP A 188 -15.68 4.73 12.13
C ASP A 188 -16.35 3.36 12.00
N LYS A 189 -16.83 2.98 10.81
CA LYS A 189 -17.42 1.64 10.57
C LYS A 189 -16.44 0.50 10.83
N LEU A 190 -15.14 0.74 10.62
CA LEU A 190 -14.11 -0.26 10.91
C LEU A 190 -13.97 -0.55 12.41
N ARG A 191 -14.55 0.26 13.31
CA ARG A 191 -14.48 0.00 14.76
C ARG A 191 -14.94 -1.40 15.14
N GLU A 192 -15.90 -1.96 14.41
CA GLU A 192 -16.42 -3.31 14.64
C GLU A 192 -15.38 -4.41 14.36
N GLU A 193 -14.37 -4.12 13.54
CA GLU A 193 -13.26 -5.05 13.23
C GLU A 193 -12.08 -4.93 14.20
N PHE A 194 -12.09 -3.90 15.06
CA PHE A 194 -11.03 -3.58 16.02
C PHE A 194 -11.55 -3.54 17.47
N THR A 195 -12.41 -4.50 17.84
CA THR A 195 -13.04 -4.58 19.17
C THR A 195 -12.03 -4.78 20.31
N GLU A 196 -10.88 -5.37 20.00
CA GLU A 196 -9.76 -5.59 20.90
C GLU A 196 -9.06 -4.30 21.33
N LEU A 197 -9.21 -3.22 20.57
CA LEU A 197 -8.53 -1.95 20.85
C LEU A 197 -9.28 -1.12 21.88
N THR A 198 -8.53 -0.50 22.78
CA THR A 198 -9.08 0.52 23.70
C THR A 198 -9.59 1.73 22.92
N LYS A 199 -10.46 2.52 23.55
CA LYS A 199 -10.99 3.77 22.94
C LYS A 199 -9.86 4.70 22.49
N ASN A 200 -8.79 4.84 23.28
CA ASN A 200 -7.68 5.74 22.95
C ASN A 200 -6.86 5.21 21.77
N GLN A 201 -6.55 3.91 21.74
CA GLN A 201 -5.86 3.28 20.61
C GLN A 201 -6.68 3.41 19.33
N TRP A 202 -8.00 3.21 19.42
CA TRP A 202 -8.89 3.40 18.28
C TRP A 202 -8.90 4.83 17.76
N GLN A 203 -9.01 5.85 18.63
CA GLN A 203 -8.98 7.24 18.19
C GLN A 203 -7.67 7.60 17.49
N LEU A 204 -6.55 7.07 17.97
CA LEU A 204 -5.25 7.22 17.32
C LEU A 204 -5.24 6.58 15.93
N ILE A 205 -5.62 5.30 15.82
CA ILE A 205 -5.64 4.57 14.54
C ILE A 205 -6.62 5.20 13.56
N LYS A 206 -7.81 5.60 14.00
CA LYS A 206 -8.81 6.32 13.19
C LYS A 206 -8.22 7.58 12.55
N GLY A 207 -7.54 8.40 13.35
CA GLY A 207 -6.92 9.63 12.86
C GLY A 207 -5.82 9.36 11.83
N ILE A 208 -5.02 8.32 12.06
CA ILE A 208 -3.94 7.94 11.15
C ILE A 208 -4.50 7.32 9.85
N ILE A 209 -5.50 6.45 9.90
CA ILE A 209 -6.19 5.91 8.72
C ILE A 209 -6.73 7.05 7.85
N SER A 210 -7.51 7.94 8.45
CA SER A 210 -8.12 9.08 7.73
C SER A 210 -7.05 9.94 7.06
N SER A 211 -5.99 10.28 7.80
CA SER A 211 -4.87 11.08 7.26
C SER A 211 -4.11 10.37 6.15
N THR A 212 -3.97 9.04 6.24
CA THR A 212 -3.31 8.23 5.20
C THR A 212 -4.12 8.22 3.91
N VAL A 213 -5.44 8.08 3.99
CA VAL A 213 -6.35 8.17 2.83
C VAL A 213 -6.17 9.50 2.08
N PHE A 214 -6.18 10.62 2.81
CA PHE A 214 -5.93 11.94 2.22
C PHE A 214 -4.53 12.07 1.60
N SER A 215 -3.52 11.49 2.25
CA SER A 215 -2.15 11.50 1.74
C SER A 215 -2.03 10.75 0.40
N VAL A 216 -2.75 9.64 0.26
CA VAL A 216 -2.82 8.87 -0.99
C VAL A 216 -3.48 9.67 -2.11
N PHE A 217 -4.64 10.29 -1.85
CA PHE A 217 -5.30 11.15 -2.84
C PHE A 217 -4.40 12.32 -3.25
N THR A 218 -3.74 12.95 -2.29
CA THR A 218 -2.80 14.05 -2.56
C THR A 218 -1.66 13.58 -3.48
N SER A 219 -1.08 12.41 -3.18
CA SER A 219 -0.02 11.80 -3.99
C SER A 219 -0.46 11.55 -5.42
N HIS A 220 -1.68 11.03 -5.59
CA HIS A 220 -2.26 10.77 -6.90
C HIS A 220 -2.50 12.06 -7.68
N LEU A 221 -3.20 13.04 -7.10
CA LEU A 221 -3.48 14.32 -7.76
C LEU A 221 -2.19 15.05 -8.15
N GLN A 222 -1.18 15.03 -7.28
CA GLN A 222 0.13 15.60 -7.59
C GLN A 222 0.81 14.86 -8.77
N SER A 223 0.76 13.52 -8.79
CA SER A 223 1.32 12.72 -9.87
C SER A 223 0.62 12.98 -11.20
N THR A 224 -0.72 13.05 -11.19
CA THR A 224 -1.54 13.38 -12.37
C THR A 224 -1.20 14.77 -12.90
N ALA A 225 -1.08 15.78 -12.03
CA ALA A 225 -0.69 17.12 -12.43
C ALA A 225 0.72 17.17 -13.06
N GLN A 226 1.68 16.42 -12.50
CA GLN A 226 3.03 16.31 -13.03
C GLN A 226 3.05 15.64 -14.42
N GLU A 227 2.29 14.57 -14.61
CA GLU A 227 2.17 13.88 -15.89
C GLU A 227 1.55 14.78 -16.95
N MET A 228 0.45 15.47 -16.63
CA MET A 228 -0.20 16.44 -17.53
C MET A 228 0.78 17.54 -17.96
N MET A 229 1.54 18.09 -17.00
CA MET A 229 2.53 19.12 -17.30
C MET A 229 3.67 18.56 -18.17
N PHE A 230 4.18 17.37 -17.85
CA PHE A 230 5.22 16.72 -18.64
C PHE A 230 4.77 16.54 -20.09
N ASN A 231 3.58 15.98 -20.32
CA ASN A 231 3.01 15.78 -21.65
C ASN A 231 2.84 17.11 -22.40
N THR A 232 2.35 18.15 -21.71
CA THR A 232 2.20 19.50 -22.28
C THR A 232 3.55 20.09 -22.72
N LEU A 233 4.60 19.93 -21.93
CA LEU A 233 5.94 20.44 -22.25
C LEU A 233 6.62 19.66 -23.38
N GLN A 234 6.28 18.37 -23.58
CA GLN A 234 6.78 17.59 -24.72
C GLN A 234 6.16 18.05 -26.04
N LEU A 235 4.89 18.49 -26.06
CA LEU A 235 4.25 19.04 -27.26
C LEU A 235 4.94 20.31 -27.77
N LYS A 236 5.63 21.07 -26.91
CA LYS A 236 6.42 22.25 -27.32
C LYS A 236 7.74 21.88 -28.02
N LYS A 237 8.18 20.61 -27.92
CA LYS A 237 9.43 20.12 -28.53
C LYS A 237 9.21 19.38 -29.85
N ALA A 238 7.95 19.12 -30.22
CA ALA A 238 7.54 18.56 -31.51
C ALA A 238 7.18 19.68 -32.49
#